data_AF-A0A0P9C553-F1
#
_entry.id   AF-A0A0P9C553-F1
#
_cell.length_a   1.000
_cell.length_b   1.000
_cell.length_c   1.000
_cell.angle_alpha   90.00
_cell.angle_beta   90.00
_cell.angle_gamma   90.00
#
_symmetry.space_group_name_H-M   'P 1'
#
loop_
_entity.id
_entity.type
_entity.pdbx_description
1 polymer ?
#
loop_
_entity_poly.entity_id
_entity_poly.type
_entity_poly.pdbx_seq_one_letter_code
_entity_poly.pdbx_strand_id
1 'polypeptide(L)'
;MKPGFRLVPVLMAVLVAGCLGGPPAGPAWRIRAAEATEAYYTAMLTGDGQRAGSSLRRALEAASASDDLTPLARVHLGRAAMQVALRREAELARTGELIALAGDRDLEAYRRFLAGTPEAGDAGLLPPELMDPARHLRADRPSALAKSVAAIEAPRMRVVAAAVGHRSYPGRRAFADAAVAAASPKGWRGVLLAWLPVQAEAAKRAGDTAEAAAIRSRLRWLQNPRAGRSDGAE
;
A
#
# COMPACT_ATOMS: atom_id res chain seq x y z
N MET A 1 -62.08 13.93 -56.46
CA MET A 1 -60.86 14.76 -56.42
C MET A 1 -60.21 14.69 -55.03
N LYS A 2 -58.92 14.36 -54.99
CA LYS A 2 -57.92 14.68 -53.93
C LYS A 2 -57.57 16.20 -54.00
N PRO A 3 -56.68 16.80 -53.17
CA PRO A 3 -56.13 16.44 -51.84
C PRO A 3 -56.03 17.67 -50.87
N GLY A 4 -55.44 17.49 -49.68
CA GLY A 4 -54.92 18.61 -48.88
C GLY A 4 -54.31 18.23 -47.53
N PHE A 5 -53.41 17.23 -47.49
CA PHE A 5 -52.66 16.86 -46.27
C PHE A 5 -51.46 17.80 -46.10
N ARG A 6 -51.41 18.60 -45.03
CA ARG A 6 -50.26 19.46 -44.70
C ARG A 6 -49.25 18.66 -43.86
N LEU A 7 -48.14 18.26 -44.48
CA LEU A 7 -46.93 17.80 -43.79
C LEU A 7 -46.24 19.00 -43.10
N VAL A 8 -45.96 18.85 -41.81
CA VAL A 8 -45.10 19.72 -40.99
C VAL A 8 -43.88 18.85 -40.57
N PRO A 9 -42.67 19.41 -40.48
CA PRO A 9 -41.44 18.69 -40.82
C PRO A 9 -40.97 17.74 -39.72
N VAL A 10 -40.42 16.61 -40.17
CA VAL A 10 -39.65 15.66 -39.37
C VAL A 10 -38.35 16.32 -38.94
N LEU A 11 -38.33 16.88 -37.73
CA LEU A 11 -37.10 17.18 -37.02
C LEU A 11 -36.58 15.85 -36.45
N MET A 12 -35.76 15.17 -37.24
CA MET A 12 -35.09 13.93 -36.87
C MET A 12 -34.03 14.28 -35.81
N ALA A 13 -34.45 14.27 -34.55
CA ALA A 13 -33.57 14.42 -33.41
C ALA A 13 -32.61 13.22 -33.36
N VAL A 14 -31.33 13.50 -33.58
CA VAL A 14 -30.22 12.58 -33.42
C VAL A 14 -30.13 12.18 -31.94
N LEU A 15 -30.70 11.02 -31.60
CA LEU A 15 -30.46 10.31 -30.35
C LEU A 15 -29.40 9.24 -30.60
N VAL A 16 -28.13 9.62 -30.54
CA VAL A 16 -27.04 8.65 -30.29
C VAL A 16 -26.75 8.68 -28.80
N ALA A 17 -27.60 8.02 -28.02
CA ALA A 17 -27.23 7.58 -26.68
C ALA A 17 -26.30 6.38 -26.85
N GLY A 18 -25.00 6.59 -26.61
CA GLY A 18 -24.01 5.53 -26.63
C GLY A 18 -24.29 4.48 -25.57
N CYS A 19 -24.96 3.40 -25.96
CA CYS A 19 -24.98 2.14 -25.26
C CYS A 19 -23.64 1.44 -25.49
N LEU A 20 -22.69 1.55 -24.55
CA LEU A 20 -21.53 0.64 -24.35
C LEU A 20 -20.77 1.09 -23.09
N GLY A 21 -20.98 0.39 -21.97
CA GLY A 21 -20.18 0.52 -20.75
C GLY A 21 -20.23 1.90 -20.10
N GLY A 22 -21.28 2.17 -19.33
CA GLY A 22 -21.33 3.37 -18.49
C GLY A 22 -20.08 3.45 -17.58
N PRO A 23 -19.60 4.66 -17.26
CA PRO A 23 -18.45 4.83 -16.39
C PRO A 23 -18.65 4.09 -15.05
N PRO A 24 -17.57 3.65 -14.38
CA PRO A 24 -17.67 2.89 -13.14
C PRO A 24 -18.59 3.58 -12.14
N ALA A 25 -19.33 2.81 -11.33
CA ALA A 25 -20.29 3.37 -10.40
C ALA A 25 -19.62 4.34 -9.40
N GLY A 26 -20.02 5.61 -9.44
CA GLY A 26 -19.59 6.66 -8.50
C GLY A 26 -19.08 7.94 -9.16
N PRO A 27 -18.87 9.03 -8.39
CA PRO A 27 -18.30 10.26 -8.90
C PRO A 27 -16.90 10.06 -9.48
N ALA A 28 -16.62 10.64 -10.66
CA ALA A 28 -15.35 10.47 -11.37
C ALA A 28 -14.10 10.85 -10.56
N TRP A 29 -14.22 11.77 -9.59
CA TRP A 29 -13.10 12.12 -8.70
C TRP A 29 -12.69 10.98 -7.76
N ARG A 30 -13.65 10.15 -7.27
CA ARG A 30 -13.38 9.01 -6.39
C ARG A 30 -12.59 7.92 -7.12
N ILE A 31 -12.99 7.63 -8.36
CA ILE A 31 -12.32 6.64 -9.21
C ILE A 31 -10.88 7.10 -9.49
N ARG A 32 -10.70 8.36 -9.92
CA ARG A 32 -9.36 8.93 -10.18
C ARG A 32 -8.46 8.90 -8.94
N ALA A 33 -9.01 9.19 -7.77
CA ALA A 33 -8.25 9.11 -6.51
C ALA A 33 -7.80 7.68 -6.22
N ALA A 34 -8.67 6.68 -6.37
CA ALA A 34 -8.34 5.27 -6.15
C ALA A 34 -7.28 4.75 -7.14
N GLU A 35 -7.46 5.02 -8.44
CA GLU A 35 -6.50 4.62 -9.49
C GLU A 35 -5.13 5.26 -9.28
N ALA A 36 -5.09 6.56 -9.00
CA ALA A 36 -3.83 7.27 -8.72
C ALA A 36 -3.15 6.76 -7.45
N THR A 37 -3.92 6.34 -6.44
CA THR A 37 -3.41 5.74 -5.20
C THR A 37 -2.80 4.36 -5.45
N GLU A 38 -3.45 3.50 -6.24
CA GLU A 38 -2.88 2.20 -6.62
C GLU A 38 -1.62 2.33 -7.50
N ALA A 39 -1.60 3.33 -8.40
CA ALA A 39 -0.41 3.68 -9.16
C ALA A 39 0.75 4.14 -8.25
N TYR A 40 0.44 4.93 -7.21
CA TYR A 40 1.41 5.31 -6.17
C TYR A 40 1.95 4.09 -5.43
N TYR A 41 1.11 3.16 -4.97
CA TYR A 41 1.55 1.94 -4.30
C TYR A 41 2.47 1.11 -5.19
N THR A 42 2.08 0.89 -6.43
CA THR A 42 2.88 0.11 -7.40
C THR A 42 4.26 0.73 -7.61
N ALA A 43 4.32 2.06 -7.80
CA ALA A 43 5.57 2.78 -8.00
C ALA A 43 6.47 2.74 -6.74
N MET A 44 5.89 2.90 -5.54
CA MET A 44 6.63 2.76 -4.28
C MET A 44 7.24 1.36 -4.11
N LEU A 45 6.45 0.31 -4.33
CA LEU A 45 6.88 -1.08 -4.14
C LEU A 45 7.96 -1.51 -5.14
N THR A 46 7.91 -0.98 -6.36
CA THR A 46 8.93 -1.21 -7.41
C THR A 46 10.15 -0.28 -7.30
N GLY A 47 10.05 0.78 -6.48
CA GLY A 47 11.13 1.72 -6.23
C GLY A 47 11.28 2.82 -7.29
N ASP A 48 10.22 3.16 -8.01
CA ASP A 48 10.15 4.29 -8.95
C ASP A 48 9.65 5.55 -8.22
N GLY A 49 10.60 6.32 -7.66
CA GLY A 49 10.28 7.50 -6.85
C GLY A 49 9.61 8.63 -7.63
N GLN A 50 9.97 8.83 -8.90
CA GLN A 50 9.41 9.89 -9.73
C GLN A 50 7.95 9.59 -10.10
N ARG A 51 7.65 8.35 -10.51
CA ARG A 51 6.28 7.91 -10.75
C ARG A 51 5.45 7.89 -9.47
N ALA A 52 6.05 7.49 -8.34
CA ALA A 52 5.36 7.54 -7.05
C ALA A 52 4.96 8.97 -6.69
N GLY A 53 5.88 9.95 -6.77
CA GLY A 53 5.57 11.35 -6.47
C GLY A 53 4.46 11.93 -7.36
N SER A 54 4.54 11.70 -8.67
CA SER A 54 3.49 12.17 -9.60
C SER A 54 2.13 11.50 -9.36
N SER A 55 2.10 10.21 -9.04
CA SER A 55 0.84 9.49 -8.76
C SER A 55 0.22 9.92 -7.44
N LEU A 56 1.04 10.13 -6.40
CA LEU A 56 0.57 10.67 -5.12
C LEU A 56 -0.06 12.05 -5.27
N ARG A 57 0.59 12.94 -6.04
CA ARG A 57 0.05 14.27 -6.30
C ARG A 57 -1.33 14.21 -6.95
N ARG A 58 -1.51 13.38 -7.99
CA ARG A 58 -2.83 13.17 -8.63
C ARG A 58 -3.86 12.59 -7.67
N ALA A 59 -3.46 11.67 -6.80
CA ALA A 59 -4.35 11.08 -5.81
C ALA A 59 -4.86 12.12 -4.81
N LEU A 60 -3.97 12.98 -4.29
CA LEU A 60 -4.32 14.06 -3.37
C LEU A 60 -5.20 15.12 -4.03
N GLU A 61 -4.85 15.57 -5.25
CA GLU A 61 -5.65 16.52 -6.03
C GLU A 61 -7.08 15.98 -6.24
N ALA A 62 -7.22 14.73 -6.67
CA ALA A 62 -8.54 14.11 -6.89
C ALA A 62 -9.32 13.88 -5.58
N ALA A 63 -8.65 13.50 -4.49
CA ALA A 63 -9.28 13.27 -3.20
C ALA A 63 -9.74 14.56 -2.50
N SER A 64 -9.13 15.71 -2.84
CA SER A 64 -9.50 17.04 -2.33
C SER A 64 -10.74 17.67 -3.00
N ALA A 65 -11.44 16.91 -3.86
CA ALA A 65 -12.58 17.41 -4.61
C ALA A 65 -13.88 17.57 -3.79
N SER A 66 -13.88 17.21 -2.50
CA SER A 66 -15.04 17.24 -1.61
C SER A 66 -14.64 17.75 -0.22
N ASP A 67 -15.62 18.26 0.53
CA ASP A 67 -15.53 18.57 1.95
C ASP A 67 -15.58 17.32 2.86
N ASP A 68 -16.10 16.20 2.36
CA ASP A 68 -15.86 14.85 2.92
C ASP A 68 -14.36 14.55 2.86
N LEU A 69 -13.71 14.60 4.03
CA LEU A 69 -12.27 14.40 4.18
C LEU A 69 -11.84 12.92 4.15
N THR A 70 -12.77 11.97 4.20
CA THR A 70 -12.48 10.52 4.25
C THR A 70 -11.58 10.03 3.10
N PRO A 71 -11.82 10.40 1.82
CA PRO A 71 -10.94 10.04 0.71
C PRO A 71 -9.53 10.61 0.87
N LEU A 72 -9.42 11.87 1.31
CA LEU A 72 -8.12 12.51 1.52
C LEU A 72 -7.36 11.81 2.66
N ALA A 73 -8.04 11.51 3.76
CA ALA A 73 -7.52 10.74 4.89
C ALA A 73 -6.99 9.37 4.44
N ARG A 74 -7.74 8.68 3.58
CA ARG A 74 -7.35 7.38 3.02
C ARG A 74 -6.08 7.47 2.17
N VAL A 75 -5.93 8.50 1.34
CA VAL A 75 -4.69 8.71 0.55
C VAL A 75 -3.49 8.98 1.46
N HIS A 76 -3.65 9.84 2.47
CA HIS A 76 -2.58 10.12 3.44
C HIS A 76 -2.19 8.88 4.26
N LEU A 77 -3.17 8.10 4.71
CA LEU A 77 -2.94 6.85 5.43
C LEU A 77 -2.30 5.78 4.55
N GLY A 78 -2.69 5.71 3.28
CA GLY A 78 -2.05 4.87 2.27
C GLY A 78 -0.57 5.22 2.04
N ARG A 79 -0.26 6.51 1.97
CA ARG A 79 1.12 7.02 1.93
C ARG A 79 1.91 6.57 3.17
N ALA A 80 1.35 6.76 4.36
CA ALA A 80 1.97 6.32 5.61
C ALA A 80 2.18 4.80 5.64
N ALA A 81 1.22 4.01 5.17
CA ALA A 81 1.34 2.55 5.07
C ALA A 81 2.49 2.12 4.16
N MET A 82 2.70 2.79 3.02
CA MET A 82 3.84 2.51 2.13
C MET A 82 5.18 2.95 2.72
N GLN A 83 5.21 4.09 3.44
CA GLN A 83 6.39 4.50 4.20
C GLN A 83 6.76 3.43 5.24
N VAL A 84 5.79 2.97 6.03
CA VAL A 84 5.98 1.86 6.99
C VAL A 84 6.47 0.59 6.27
N ALA A 85 5.79 0.17 5.19
CA ALA A 85 6.14 -1.03 4.42
C ALA A 85 7.58 -1.02 3.89
N LEU A 86 8.06 0.15 3.46
CA LEU A 86 9.43 0.34 2.98
C LEU A 86 10.40 0.79 4.07
N ARG A 87 9.99 0.70 5.34
CA ARG A 87 10.78 1.05 6.53
C ARG A 87 11.36 2.47 6.46
N ARG A 88 10.56 3.40 5.93
CA ARG A 88 10.81 4.85 5.90
C ARG A 88 10.03 5.50 7.03
N GLU A 89 10.47 6.69 7.43
CA GLU A 89 9.74 7.50 8.41
C GLU A 89 8.33 7.81 7.89
N ALA A 90 7.32 7.65 8.77
CA ALA A 90 5.92 7.75 8.41
C ALA A 90 5.21 8.80 9.28
N GLU A 91 4.53 9.75 8.65
CA GLU A 91 3.85 10.86 9.34
C GLU A 91 2.49 10.44 9.93
N LEU A 92 2.48 9.43 10.80
CA LEU A 92 1.26 8.87 11.38
C LEU A 92 0.52 9.86 12.30
N ALA A 93 1.23 10.76 12.99
CA ALA A 93 0.63 11.80 13.82
C ALA A 93 -0.19 12.79 12.97
N ARG A 94 0.43 13.36 11.93
CA ARG A 94 -0.23 14.28 10.99
C ARG A 94 -1.42 13.64 10.28
N THR A 95 -1.30 12.35 9.95
CA THR A 95 -2.39 11.59 9.34
C THR A 95 -3.54 11.38 10.34
N GLY A 96 -3.24 11.26 11.64
CA GLY A 96 -4.23 11.14 12.71
C GLY A 96 -5.10 12.39 12.87
N GLU A 97 -4.55 13.59 12.72
CA GLU A 97 -5.33 14.84 12.74
C GLU A 97 -6.43 14.84 11.66
N LEU A 98 -6.06 14.45 10.43
CA LEU A 98 -6.99 14.38 9.30
C LEU A 98 -8.04 13.28 9.48
N ILE A 99 -7.65 12.12 10.03
CA ILE A 99 -8.58 11.01 10.33
C ILE A 99 -9.57 11.43 11.42
N ALA A 100 -9.12 12.15 12.46
CA ALA A 100 -9.99 12.65 13.51
C ALA A 100 -11.04 13.62 12.96
N LEU A 101 -10.66 14.51 12.03
CA LEU A 101 -11.61 15.39 11.34
C LEU A 101 -12.60 14.63 10.46
N ALA A 102 -12.16 13.55 9.79
CA ALA A 102 -13.03 12.70 8.98
C ALA A 102 -13.99 11.83 9.83
N GLY A 103 -13.65 11.54 11.09
CA GLY A 103 -14.46 10.73 11.99
C GLY A 103 -14.54 9.23 11.62
N ASP A 104 -13.65 8.75 10.75
CA ASP A 104 -13.66 7.37 10.25
C ASP A 104 -12.92 6.42 11.22
N ARG A 105 -13.68 5.54 11.86
CA ARG A 105 -13.19 4.58 12.86
C ARG A 105 -12.30 3.49 12.25
N ASP A 106 -12.53 3.11 11.00
CA ASP A 106 -11.77 2.06 10.32
C ASP A 106 -10.38 2.59 9.96
N LEU A 107 -10.31 3.85 9.50
CA LEU A 107 -9.04 4.54 9.26
C LEU A 107 -8.24 4.72 10.56
N GLU A 108 -8.89 5.05 11.67
CA GLU A 108 -8.23 5.20 12.96
C GLU A 108 -7.68 3.86 13.48
N ALA A 109 -8.46 2.77 13.40
CA ALA A 109 -7.99 1.43 13.75
C ALA A 109 -6.80 1.01 12.88
N TYR A 110 -6.85 1.30 11.57
CA TYR A 110 -5.72 1.00 10.67
C TYR A 110 -4.49 1.86 10.99
N ARG A 111 -4.66 3.13 11.34
CA ARG A 111 -3.56 4.00 11.78
C ARG A 111 -2.90 3.47 13.06
N ARG A 112 -3.68 3.03 14.06
CA ARG A 112 -3.15 2.42 15.29
C ARG A 112 -2.43 1.09 15.02
N PHE A 113 -2.97 0.26 14.14
CA PHE A 113 -2.25 -0.92 13.65
C PHE A 113 -0.92 -0.54 13.00
N LEU A 114 -0.90 0.45 12.10
CA LEU A 114 0.31 0.95 11.46
C LEU A 114 1.29 1.59 12.46
N ALA A 115 0.81 2.11 13.59
CA ALA A 115 1.61 2.64 14.70
C ALA A 115 2.15 1.53 15.62
N GLY A 116 1.64 0.31 15.50
CA GLY A 116 2.07 -0.83 16.32
C GLY A 116 1.36 -0.90 17.68
N THR A 117 0.28 -0.13 17.84
CA THR A 117 -0.47 0.03 19.09
C THR A 117 -1.97 -0.23 18.90
N PRO A 118 -2.38 -1.38 18.31
CA PRO A 118 -3.80 -1.69 18.15
C PRO A 118 -4.50 -1.81 19.51
N GLU A 119 -5.71 -1.26 19.60
CA GLU A 119 -6.53 -1.27 20.81
C GLU A 119 -7.53 -2.45 20.82
N ALA A 120 -8.22 -2.63 21.94
CA ALA A 120 -9.33 -3.57 22.01
C ALA A 120 -10.46 -3.13 21.06
N GLY A 121 -10.92 -4.05 20.21
CA GLY A 121 -11.96 -3.77 19.21
C GLY A 121 -11.42 -3.40 17.82
N ASP A 122 -10.18 -2.92 17.70
CA ASP A 122 -9.61 -2.53 16.39
C ASP A 122 -9.60 -3.69 15.39
N ALA A 123 -9.34 -4.91 15.86
CA ALA A 123 -9.37 -6.09 15.01
C ALA A 123 -10.72 -6.30 14.30
N GLY A 124 -11.84 -5.79 14.83
CA GLY A 124 -13.16 -5.86 14.17
C GLY A 124 -13.38 -4.80 13.08
N LEU A 125 -12.51 -3.79 13.00
CA LEU A 125 -12.58 -2.65 12.07
C LEU A 125 -11.52 -2.75 10.96
N LEU A 126 -10.61 -3.72 11.06
CA LEU A 126 -9.54 -3.94 10.09
C LEU A 126 -9.99 -4.89 8.98
N PRO A 127 -9.32 -4.85 7.80
CA PRO A 127 -9.47 -5.90 6.80
C PRO A 127 -9.29 -7.30 7.40
N PRO A 128 -10.03 -8.32 6.93
CA PRO A 128 -10.01 -9.67 7.48
C PRO A 128 -8.61 -10.25 7.70
N GLU A 129 -7.70 -10.00 6.78
CA GLU A 129 -6.33 -10.49 6.80
C GLU A 129 -5.46 -9.85 7.90
N LEU A 130 -5.87 -8.69 8.43
CA LEU A 130 -5.17 -7.96 9.48
C LEU A 130 -5.78 -8.17 10.87
N MET A 131 -6.93 -8.82 10.99
CA MET A 131 -7.60 -9.07 12.28
C MET A 131 -6.70 -9.85 13.24
N ASP A 132 -6.17 -10.99 12.80
CA ASP A 132 -5.31 -11.85 13.62
C ASP A 132 -3.94 -11.22 13.89
N PRO A 133 -3.22 -10.62 12.91
CA PRO A 133 -2.05 -9.82 13.20
C PRO A 133 -2.29 -8.74 14.26
N ALA A 134 -3.39 -7.99 14.19
CA ALA A 134 -3.71 -6.96 15.19
C ALA A 134 -3.97 -7.57 16.58
N ARG A 135 -4.70 -8.69 16.66
CA ARG A 135 -4.91 -9.42 17.93
C ARG A 135 -3.61 -9.92 18.53
N HIS A 136 -2.75 -10.56 17.74
CA HIS A 136 -1.48 -11.09 18.20
C HIS A 136 -0.49 -9.99 18.61
N LEU A 137 -0.51 -8.87 17.88
CA LEU A 137 0.29 -7.70 18.22
C LEU A 137 -0.15 -7.09 19.56
N ARG A 138 -1.45 -6.86 19.75
CA ARG A 138 -2.01 -6.34 21.01
C ARG A 138 -1.72 -7.26 22.21
N ALA A 139 -1.77 -8.57 21.98
CA ALA A 139 -1.57 -9.57 23.03
C ALA A 139 -0.08 -9.86 23.34
N ASP A 140 0.84 -9.10 22.76
CA ASP A 140 2.29 -9.29 22.89
C ASP A 140 2.75 -10.72 22.55
N ARG A 141 2.22 -11.28 21.45
CA ARG A 141 2.51 -12.66 21.00
C ARG A 141 3.32 -12.67 19.71
N PRO A 142 4.63 -12.35 19.75
CA PRO A 142 5.42 -12.17 18.54
C PRO A 142 5.52 -13.42 17.64
N SER A 143 5.54 -14.62 18.21
CA SER A 143 5.58 -15.86 17.44
C SER A 143 4.25 -16.14 16.73
N ALA A 144 3.11 -15.84 17.36
CA ALA A 144 1.80 -15.97 16.74
C ALA A 144 1.59 -14.87 15.68
N LEU A 145 2.06 -13.65 15.98
CA LEU A 145 2.07 -12.54 15.03
C LEU A 145 2.84 -12.92 13.76
N ALA A 146 4.07 -13.40 13.89
CA ALA A 146 4.88 -13.82 12.73
C ALA A 146 4.19 -14.88 11.87
N LYS A 147 3.55 -15.88 12.48
CA LYS A 147 2.77 -16.90 11.76
C LYS A 147 1.57 -16.29 11.04
N SER A 148 0.78 -15.46 11.71
CA SER A 148 -0.38 -14.80 11.10
C SER A 148 0.02 -13.84 9.98
N VAL A 149 1.14 -13.12 10.10
CA VAL A 149 1.68 -12.27 9.04
C VAL A 149 2.08 -13.10 7.83
N ALA A 150 2.81 -14.20 8.03
CA ALA A 150 3.24 -15.08 6.94
C ALA A 150 2.05 -15.68 6.16
N ALA A 151 0.91 -15.89 6.83
CA ALA A 151 -0.32 -16.43 6.24
C ALA A 151 -1.18 -15.41 5.46
N ILE A 152 -0.84 -14.11 5.47
CA ILE A 152 -1.63 -13.09 4.74
C ILE A 152 -1.47 -13.30 3.24
N GLU A 153 -2.51 -13.70 2.52
CA GLU A 153 -2.43 -13.96 1.07
C GLU A 153 -2.17 -12.71 0.22
N ALA A 154 -2.77 -11.57 0.58
CA ALA A 154 -2.59 -10.31 -0.12
C ALA A 154 -1.15 -9.77 0.06
N PRO A 155 -0.28 -9.78 -0.98
CA PRO A 155 1.16 -9.58 -0.77
C PRO A 155 1.51 -8.19 -0.22
N ARG A 156 0.78 -7.15 -0.63
CA ARG A 156 1.00 -5.78 -0.14
C ARG A 156 0.66 -5.68 1.35
N MET A 157 -0.44 -6.30 1.78
CA MET A 157 -0.83 -6.35 3.19
C MET A 157 0.16 -7.17 4.01
N ARG A 158 0.69 -8.27 3.45
CA ARG A 158 1.77 -9.07 4.08
C ARG A 158 3.01 -8.21 4.36
N VAL A 159 3.45 -7.40 3.40
CA VAL A 159 4.61 -6.50 3.57
C VAL A 159 4.34 -5.43 4.64
N VAL A 160 3.15 -4.81 4.63
CA VAL A 160 2.77 -3.81 5.64
C VAL A 160 2.75 -4.43 7.04
N ALA A 161 2.10 -5.59 7.21
CA ALA A 161 2.01 -6.26 8.50
C ALA A 161 3.38 -6.76 8.99
N ALA A 162 4.25 -7.21 8.08
CA ALA A 162 5.64 -7.52 8.37
C ALA A 162 6.42 -6.30 8.86
N ALA A 163 6.22 -5.12 8.26
CA ALA A 163 6.83 -3.88 8.72
C ALA A 163 6.41 -3.50 10.13
N VAL A 164 5.10 -3.59 10.42
CA VAL A 164 4.57 -3.36 11.78
C VAL A 164 5.20 -4.33 12.77
N GLY A 165 5.17 -5.64 12.47
CA GLY A 165 5.77 -6.66 13.32
C GLY A 165 7.28 -6.47 13.54
N HIS A 166 8.02 -6.08 12.51
CA HIS A 166 9.46 -5.78 12.63
C HIS A 166 9.74 -4.58 13.54
N ARG A 167 8.92 -3.52 13.48
CA ARG A 167 9.09 -2.33 14.31
C ARG A 167 8.76 -2.60 15.77
N SER A 168 7.72 -3.41 16.03
CA SER A 168 7.35 -3.83 17.39
C SER A 168 8.31 -4.86 17.99
N TYR A 169 8.93 -5.70 17.16
CA TYR A 169 9.84 -6.76 17.59
C TYR A 169 11.12 -6.77 16.74
N PRO A 170 12.01 -5.79 16.94
CA PRO A 170 13.24 -5.68 16.18
C PRO A 170 14.08 -6.96 16.33
N GLY A 171 14.81 -7.28 15.27
CA GLY A 171 15.73 -8.42 15.26
C GLY A 171 15.11 -9.78 14.94
N ARG A 172 13.77 -9.93 14.95
CA ARG A 172 13.09 -11.17 14.51
C ARG A 172 13.14 -11.33 12.99
N ARG A 173 13.86 -12.36 12.52
CA ARG A 173 14.05 -12.67 11.10
C ARG A 173 12.74 -12.93 10.35
N ALA A 174 11.78 -13.60 11.00
CA ALA A 174 10.53 -14.04 10.39
C ALA A 174 9.73 -12.92 9.69
N PHE A 175 9.77 -11.68 10.20
CA PHE A 175 9.09 -10.56 9.55
C PHE A 175 9.79 -10.15 8.25
N ALA A 176 11.13 -10.13 8.25
CA ALA A 176 11.89 -9.86 7.04
C ALA A 176 11.71 -10.98 6.00
N ASP A 177 11.60 -12.23 6.44
CA ASP A 177 11.28 -13.38 5.56
C ASP A 177 9.91 -13.22 4.91
N ALA A 178 8.88 -12.88 5.68
CA ALA A 178 7.53 -12.67 5.17
C ALA A 178 7.46 -11.53 4.13
N ALA A 179 8.16 -10.42 4.38
CA ALA A 179 8.20 -9.28 3.45
C ALA A 179 8.87 -9.64 2.11
N VAL A 180 10.04 -10.30 2.15
CA VAL A 180 10.77 -10.72 0.94
C VAL A 180 10.03 -11.82 0.19
N ALA A 181 9.41 -12.78 0.88
CA ALA A 181 8.59 -13.82 0.26
C ALA A 181 7.39 -13.22 -0.50
N ALA A 182 6.75 -12.17 0.03
CA ALA A 182 5.69 -11.45 -0.68
C ALA A 182 6.20 -10.64 -1.88
N ALA A 183 7.36 -9.98 -1.76
CA ALA A 183 7.88 -9.06 -2.76
C ALA A 183 8.55 -9.77 -3.95
N SER A 184 9.22 -10.90 -3.72
CA SER A 184 10.07 -11.55 -4.73
C SER A 184 9.28 -11.97 -5.98
N PRO A 185 8.13 -12.68 -5.87
CA PRO A 185 7.34 -13.06 -7.05
C PRO A 185 6.66 -11.88 -7.75
N LYS A 186 6.54 -10.73 -7.08
CA LYS A 186 5.89 -9.52 -7.62
C LYS A 186 6.87 -8.54 -8.28
N GLY A 187 8.17 -8.84 -8.27
CA GLY A 187 9.18 -7.93 -8.81
C GLY A 187 9.26 -6.61 -8.03
N TRP A 188 8.90 -6.61 -6.75
CA TRP A 188 8.88 -5.40 -5.92
C TRP A 188 10.27 -5.05 -5.39
N ARG A 189 11.13 -4.60 -6.31
CA ARG A 189 12.52 -4.24 -6.03
C ARG A 189 12.66 -3.23 -4.88
N GLY A 190 11.77 -2.25 -4.78
CA GLY A 190 11.77 -1.28 -3.68
C GLY A 190 11.63 -1.94 -2.30
N VAL A 191 10.76 -2.95 -2.19
CA VAL A 191 10.63 -3.76 -0.97
C VAL A 191 11.89 -4.59 -0.74
N LEU A 192 12.41 -5.27 -1.77
CA LEU A 192 13.62 -6.10 -1.63
C LEU A 192 14.83 -5.30 -1.14
N LEU A 193 15.02 -4.09 -1.68
CA LEU A 193 16.08 -3.17 -1.24
C LEU A 193 15.91 -2.73 0.22
N ALA A 194 14.67 -2.59 0.70
CA ALA A 194 14.40 -2.22 2.09
C ALA A 194 14.58 -3.41 3.07
N TRP A 195 14.36 -4.64 2.62
CA TRP A 195 14.22 -5.80 3.52
C TRP A 195 15.37 -6.82 3.48
N LEU A 196 16.06 -6.99 2.35
CA LEU A 196 17.22 -7.89 2.26
C LEU A 196 18.37 -7.49 3.21
N PRO A 197 18.69 -6.20 3.47
CA PRO A 197 19.68 -5.83 4.48
C PRO A 197 19.35 -6.40 5.86
N VAL A 198 18.06 -6.47 6.20
CA VAL A 198 17.59 -6.91 7.52
C VAL A 198 17.63 -8.42 7.65
N GLN A 199 17.32 -9.15 6.59
CA GLN A 199 17.55 -10.58 6.55
C GLN A 199 19.04 -10.92 6.67
N ALA A 200 19.91 -10.20 5.96
CA ALA A 200 21.35 -10.42 6.02
C ALA A 200 21.90 -10.20 7.43
N GLU A 201 21.45 -9.14 8.11
CA GLU A 201 21.86 -8.86 9.49
C GLU A 201 21.29 -9.87 10.48
N ALA A 202 20.07 -10.35 10.27
CA ALA A 202 19.50 -11.43 11.08
C ALA A 202 20.25 -12.76 10.92
N ALA A 203 20.62 -13.14 9.69
CA ALA A 203 21.43 -14.32 9.41
C ALA A 203 22.81 -14.23 10.08
N LYS A 204 23.47 -13.06 9.96
CA LYS A 204 24.74 -12.79 10.62
C LYS A 204 24.64 -12.93 12.15
N ARG A 205 23.60 -12.37 12.78
CA ARG A 205 23.36 -12.50 14.23
C ARG A 205 23.08 -13.95 14.67
N ALA A 206 22.56 -14.79 13.78
CA ALA A 206 22.37 -16.21 14.03
C ALA A 206 23.64 -17.06 13.79
N GLY A 207 24.76 -16.44 13.40
CA GLY A 207 26.01 -17.14 13.07
C GLY A 207 26.09 -17.68 11.65
N ASP A 208 25.04 -17.52 10.83
CA ASP A 208 25.04 -17.95 9.43
C ASP A 208 25.68 -16.88 8.52
N THR A 209 27.01 -16.81 8.58
CA THR A 209 27.79 -15.86 7.80
C THR A 209 27.72 -16.12 6.30
N ALA A 210 27.52 -17.39 5.90
CA ALA A 210 27.42 -17.80 4.51
C ALA A 210 26.11 -17.29 3.87
N GLU A 211 24.98 -17.51 4.54
CA GLU A 211 23.69 -16.98 4.10
C GLU A 211 23.71 -15.46 4.06
N ALA A 212 24.24 -14.81 5.10
CA ALA A 212 24.36 -13.36 5.15
C ALA A 212 25.18 -12.80 3.96
N ALA A 213 26.27 -13.47 3.58
CA ALA A 213 27.08 -13.10 2.42
C ALA A 213 26.33 -13.31 1.10
N ALA A 214 25.59 -14.41 0.96
CA ALA A 214 24.76 -14.68 -0.23
C ALA A 214 23.66 -13.62 -0.41
N ILE A 215 22.97 -13.23 0.67
CA ILE A 215 21.96 -12.16 0.65
C ILE A 215 22.59 -10.83 0.24
N ARG A 216 23.75 -10.47 0.81
CA ARG A 216 24.48 -9.25 0.41
C ARG A 216 24.88 -9.26 -1.07
N SER A 217 25.29 -10.40 -1.60
CA SER A 217 25.60 -10.55 -3.02
C SER A 217 24.37 -10.30 -3.91
N ARG A 218 23.21 -10.86 -3.56
CA ARG A 218 21.94 -10.57 -4.27
C ARG A 218 21.58 -9.08 -4.19
N LEU A 219 21.73 -8.48 -3.01
CA LEU A 219 21.44 -7.05 -2.81
C LEU A 219 22.28 -6.16 -3.73
N ARG A 220 23.59 -6.44 -3.88
CA ARG A 220 24.47 -5.66 -4.79
C ARG A 220 23.97 -5.68 -6.23
N TRP A 221 23.53 -6.83 -6.74
CA TRP A 221 22.94 -6.93 -8.08
C TRP A 221 21.60 -6.20 -8.21
N LEU A 222 20.76 -6.21 -7.17
CA LEU A 222 19.49 -5.48 -7.18
C LEU A 222 19.68 -3.96 -7.10
N GLN A 223 20.73 -3.50 -6.43
CA GLN A 223 21.12 -2.09 -6.35
C GLN A 223 21.68 -1.61 -7.70
N ASN A 224 22.61 -2.37 -8.28
CA ASN A 224 23.24 -2.04 -9.54
C ASN A 224 23.14 -3.21 -10.53
N PRO A 225 22.03 -3.33 -11.29
CA PRO A 225 21.82 -4.45 -12.21
C PRO A 225 22.85 -4.54 -13.35
N ARG A 226 23.56 -3.45 -13.65
CA ARG A 226 24.53 -3.39 -14.75
C ARG A 226 25.93 -3.83 -14.35
N ALA A 227 26.34 -3.54 -13.11
CA ALA A 227 27.71 -3.76 -12.67
C ALA A 227 27.84 -4.57 -11.37
N GLY A 228 26.76 -4.78 -10.61
CA GLY A 228 26.78 -5.52 -9.34
C GLY A 228 27.72 -4.95 -8.27
N ARG A 229 28.16 -3.69 -8.41
CA ARG A 229 29.05 -2.99 -7.46
C ARG A 229 28.20 -2.32 -6.38
N SER A 230 28.67 -2.37 -5.12
CA SER A 230 28.13 -1.52 -4.05
C SER A 230 28.65 -0.11 -4.25
N ASP A 231 27.76 0.89 -4.32
CA ASP A 231 28.16 2.30 -4.28
C ASP A 231 28.96 2.52 -2.99
N GLY A 232 30.27 2.83 -3.12
CA GLY A 232 31.21 2.91 -2.00
C GLY A 232 32.57 2.23 -2.19
N ALA A 233 32.92 1.81 -3.41
CA ALA A 233 34.28 1.45 -3.79
C ALA A 233 34.81 2.43 -4.84
N GLU A 234 35.15 3.64 -4.38
CA GLU A 234 36.10 4.56 -5.01
C GLU A 234 37.00 5.14 -3.91
#